data_AF-A0A7W8T6H2-F1
#
_entry.id   AF-A0A7W8T6H2-F1
#
_cell.length_a   1.000
_cell.length_b   1.000
_cell.length_c   1.000
_cell.angle_alpha   90.00
_cell.angle_beta   90.00
_cell.angle_gamma   90.00
#
_symmetry.space_group_name_H-M   'P 1'
#
loop_
_entity.id
_entity.type
_entity.pdbx_description
1 polymer ?
#
loop_
_entity_poly.entity_id
_entity_poly.type
_entity_poly.pdbx_seq_one_letter_code
_entity_poly.pdbx_strand_id
1 'polypeptide(L)'
;MKHGKHGLIAQAAHRLFQQQGFTATKMAQIASAAGMTAANLYVYFDSKLAILYEVYRSLARHSRRRRELRQCALIEALARRHRRAVPSRAFLNEMEVAVGSVRHAPA
;
A
#
# COMPACT_ATOMS: atom_id res chain seq x y z
N MET A 1 19.48 -7.94 -6.13
CA MET A 1 19.01 -7.91 -4.72
C MET A 1 17.82 -8.84 -4.58
N LYS A 2 17.89 -9.88 -3.74
CA LYS A 2 16.77 -10.81 -3.52
C LYS A 2 15.71 -10.10 -2.68
N HIS A 3 14.57 -9.76 -3.27
CA HIS A 3 13.43 -9.28 -2.50
C HIS A 3 12.88 -10.45 -1.70
N GLY A 4 12.93 -10.37 -0.37
CA GLY A 4 12.21 -11.31 0.48
C GLY A 4 10.71 -11.28 0.19
N LYS A 5 9.95 -12.25 0.70
CA LYS A 5 8.50 -12.37 0.44
C LYS A 5 7.72 -11.07 0.70
N HIS A 6 8.04 -10.34 1.78
CA HIS A 6 7.50 -9.01 2.07
C HIS A 6 7.71 -7.99 0.93
N GLY A 7 8.90 -7.98 0.33
CA GLY A 7 9.23 -7.08 -0.78
C GLY A 7 8.48 -7.42 -2.07
N LEU A 8 8.29 -8.71 -2.36
CA LEU A 8 7.50 -9.16 -3.51
C LEU A 8 6.02 -8.76 -3.36
N ILE A 9 5.45 -8.98 -2.17
CA ILE A 9 4.09 -8.58 -1.84
C ILE A 9 3.93 -7.05 -1.96
N ALA A 10 4.88 -6.28 -1.40
CA ALA A 10 4.85 -4.83 -1.48
C ALA A 10 4.91 -4.34 -2.94
N GLN A 11 5.79 -4.89 -3.79
CA GLN A 11 5.83 -4.49 -5.20
C GLN A 11 4.54 -4.84 -5.96
N ALA A 12 3.96 -6.02 -5.72
CA ALA A 12 2.70 -6.42 -6.32
C ALA A 12 1.56 -5.48 -5.89
N ALA A 13 1.46 -5.19 -4.59
CA ALA A 13 0.46 -4.31 -4.04
C ALA A 13 0.61 -2.87 -4.54
N HIS A 14 1.84 -2.35 -4.59
CA HIS A 14 2.10 -1.01 -5.12
C HIS A 14 1.56 -0.85 -6.54
N ARG A 15 1.82 -1.81 -7.43
CA ARG A 15 1.31 -1.78 -8.81
C ARG A 15 -0.21 -1.76 -8.85
N LEU A 16 -0.87 -2.62 -8.09
CA LEU A 16 -2.34 -2.67 -8.05
C LEU A 16 -2.94 -1.40 -7.47
N PHE A 17 -2.39 -0.87 -6.37
CA PHE A 17 -2.82 0.40 -5.79
C PHE A 17 -2.70 1.56 -6.80
N GLN A 18 -1.61 1.59 -7.58
CA GLN A 18 -1.44 2.59 -8.65
C GLN A 18 -2.45 2.41 -9.79
N GLN A 19 -2.86 1.20 -10.12
CA GLN A 19 -3.76 0.91 -11.25
C GLN A 19 -5.23 1.15 -10.90
N GLN A 20 -5.70 0.62 -9.77
CA GLN A 20 -7.13 0.60 -9.43
C GLN A 20 -7.48 1.28 -8.10
N GLY A 21 -6.50 1.83 -7.38
CA GLY A 21 -6.71 2.48 -6.09
C GLY A 21 -6.70 1.51 -4.91
N PHE A 22 -6.72 2.05 -3.70
CA PHE A 22 -6.64 1.27 -2.47
C PHE A 22 -7.89 0.42 -2.25
N THR A 23 -9.07 1.04 -2.30
CA THR A 23 -10.38 0.46 -2.01
C THR A 23 -10.71 -0.67 -2.96
N ALA A 24 -10.54 -0.46 -4.27
CA ALA A 24 -10.84 -1.47 -5.27
C ALA A 24 -9.87 -2.65 -5.27
N THR A 25 -8.67 -2.52 -4.70
CA THR A 25 -7.69 -3.61 -4.60
C THR A 25 -8.10 -4.61 -3.51
N LYS A 26 -8.14 -5.90 -3.85
CA LYS A 26 -8.44 -7.00 -2.92
C LYS A 26 -7.17 -7.75 -2.50
N MET A 27 -7.16 -8.30 -1.28
CA MET A 27 -6.05 -9.13 -0.76
C MET A 27 -5.71 -10.30 -1.71
N ALA A 28 -6.71 -11.00 -2.23
CA ALA A 28 -6.50 -12.11 -3.17
C ALA A 28 -5.83 -11.69 -4.48
N GLN A 29 -6.10 -10.48 -4.99
CA GLN A 29 -5.43 -9.96 -6.18
C GLN A 29 -3.95 -9.69 -5.91
N ILE A 30 -3.63 -9.14 -4.74
CA ILE A 30 -2.23 -8.92 -4.32
C ILE A 30 -1.50 -10.26 -4.19
N ALA A 31 -2.13 -11.25 -3.56
CA ALA A 31 -1.55 -12.58 -3.40
C ALA A 31 -1.23 -13.20 -4.76
N SER A 32 -2.22 -13.22 -5.67
CA SER A 32 -2.05 -13.73 -7.03
C SER A 32 -0.93 -13.02 -7.78
N ALA A 33 -0.90 -11.68 -7.74
CA ALA A 33 0.14 -10.88 -8.38
C ALA A 33 1.54 -11.07 -7.77
N ALA A 34 1.64 -11.56 -6.53
CA ALA A 34 2.88 -11.93 -5.85
C ALA A 34 3.24 -13.42 -6.03
N GLY A 35 2.46 -14.19 -6.79
CA GLY A 35 2.67 -15.64 -6.96
C GLY A 35 2.38 -16.45 -5.70
N MET A 36 1.38 -16.03 -4.92
CA MET A 36 1.02 -16.60 -3.62
C MET A 36 -0.48 -16.88 -3.53
N THR A 37 -0.86 -17.80 -2.64
CA THR A 37 -2.27 -17.96 -2.25
C THR A 37 -2.68 -16.87 -1.27
N ALA A 38 -3.98 -16.59 -1.17
CA ALA A 38 -4.51 -15.64 -0.18
C ALA A 38 -4.16 -16.07 1.25
N ALA A 39 -4.27 -17.36 1.58
CA ALA A 39 -3.87 -17.89 2.88
C ALA A 39 -2.40 -17.63 3.20
N ASN A 40 -1.51 -17.86 2.22
CA ASN A 40 -0.08 -17.59 2.40
C ASN A 40 0.20 -16.08 2.57
N LEU A 41 -0.55 -15.20 1.89
CA LEU A 41 -0.43 -13.74 2.07
C LEU A 41 -0.76 -13.31 3.51
N TYR A 42 -1.82 -13.88 4.11
CA TYR A 42 -2.21 -13.56 5.49
C TYR A 42 -1.17 -13.97 6.54
N VAL A 43 -0.21 -14.84 6.22
CA VAL A 43 0.94 -15.15 7.10
C VAL A 43 1.88 -13.95 7.24
N TYR A 44 1.96 -13.09 6.22
CA TYR A 44 2.88 -11.94 6.19
C TYR A 44 2.17 -10.64 6.56
N PHE A 45 0.89 -10.50 6.24
CA PHE A 45 0.15 -9.27 6.46
C PHE A 45 -1.29 -9.54 6.89
N ASP A 46 -1.63 -9.00 8.05
CA ASP A 46 -2.99 -9.13 8.62
C ASP A 46 -4.04 -8.30 7.86
N SER A 47 -3.61 -7.32 7.05
CA SER A 47 -4.54 -6.45 6.33
C SER A 47 -3.93 -5.78 5.10
N LYS A 48 -4.80 -5.34 4.19
CA LYS A 48 -4.44 -4.49 3.05
C LYS A 48 -3.75 -3.18 3.49
N LEU A 49 -4.11 -2.66 4.66
CA LEU A 49 -3.50 -1.47 5.25
C LEU A 49 -2.06 -1.73 5.70
N ALA A 50 -1.79 -2.89 6.30
CA ALA A 50 -0.43 -3.29 6.69
C ALA A 50 0.49 -3.43 5.46
N ILE A 51 -0.04 -3.97 4.35
CA ILE A 51 0.69 -4.03 3.08
C ILE A 51 0.99 -2.62 2.55
N LEU A 52 0.00 -1.73 2.56
CA LEU A 52 0.17 -0.35 2.10
C LEU A 52 1.26 0.38 2.91
N TYR A 53 1.30 0.19 4.22
CA TYR A 53 2.39 0.71 5.05
C TYR A 53 3.75 0.19 4.59
N GLU A 54 3.88 -1.11 4.33
CA GLU A 54 5.15 -1.69 3.86
C GLU A 54 5.59 -1.15 2.49
N VAL A 55 4.63 -0.93 1.57
CA VAL A 55 4.90 -0.32 0.26
C VAL A 55 5.60 1.01 0.45
N TYR A 56 5.01 1.92 1.21
CA TYR A 56 5.54 3.26 1.39
C TYR A 56 6.81 3.25 2.23
N ARG A 57 6.89 2.44 3.29
CA ARG A 57 8.13 2.25 4.06
C ARG A 57 9.28 1.76 3.17
N SER A 58 9.00 0.87 2.21
CA SER A 58 9.99 0.40 1.26
C SER A 58 10.39 1.50 0.28
N LEU A 59 9.45 2.28 -0.25
CA LEU A 59 9.73 3.41 -1.14
C LEU A 59 10.59 4.49 -0.45
N ALA A 60 10.20 4.94 0.75
CA ALA A 60 10.98 5.93 1.51
C ALA A 60 12.43 5.48 1.77
N ARG A 61 12.66 4.19 2.02
CA ARG A 61 14.01 3.64 2.24
C ARG A 61 14.92 3.77 1.02
N HIS A 62 14.36 3.73 -0.19
CA HIS A 62 15.14 3.73 -1.44
C HIS A 62 15.09 5.08 -2.17
N SER A 63 14.18 5.97 -1.79
CA SER A 63 13.91 7.19 -2.54
C SER A 63 14.39 8.45 -1.81
N ARG A 64 15.18 9.28 -2.52
CA ARG A 64 15.54 10.64 -2.08
C ARG A 64 14.49 11.69 -2.44
N ARG A 65 13.37 11.29 -3.06
CA ARG A 65 12.34 12.21 -3.57
C ARG A 65 11.44 12.70 -2.44
N ARG A 66 11.35 14.03 -2.27
CA ARG A 66 10.50 14.68 -1.25
C ARG A 66 9.03 14.23 -1.31
N ARG A 67 8.48 13.95 -2.49
CA ARG A 67 7.09 13.52 -2.66
C ARG A 67 6.81 12.18 -2.00
N GLU A 68 7.68 11.20 -2.21
CA GLU A 68 7.51 9.86 -1.66
C GLU A 68 7.66 9.89 -0.14
N LEU A 69 8.62 10.66 0.39
CA LEU A 69 8.75 10.90 1.84
C LEU A 69 7.49 11.53 2.45
N ARG A 70 6.90 12.53 1.78
CA ARG A 70 5.62 13.13 2.21
C ARG A 70 4.47 12.13 2.20
N GLN A 71 4.36 11.31 1.15
CA GLN A 71 3.33 10.27 1.09
C GLN A 71 3.51 9.23 2.19
N CYS A 72 4.74 8.80 2.47
CA CYS A 72 5.03 7.91 3.58
C CYS A 72 4.57 8.52 4.90
N ALA A 73 4.99 9.76 5.20
CA ALA A 73 4.59 10.45 6.43
C ALA A 73 3.05 10.58 6.57
N LEU A 74 2.33 10.83 5.47
CA LEU A 74 0.87 10.89 5.46
C LEU A 74 0.24 9.52 5.73
N ILE A 75 0.65 8.48 5.00
CA ILE A 75 0.17 7.10 5.19
C ILE A 75 0.42 6.65 6.63
N GLU A 76 1.59 6.96 7.18
CA GLU A 76 1.92 6.65 8.58
C GLU A 76 1.04 7.40 9.57
N ALA A 77 0.81 8.70 9.36
CA ALA A 77 -0.06 9.50 10.22
C ALA A 77 -1.49 8.96 10.21
N LEU A 78 -2.01 8.62 9.03
CA LEU A 78 -3.33 8.03 8.84
C LEU A 78 -3.42 6.64 9.50
N ALA A 79 -2.41 5.79 9.35
CA ALA A 79 -2.35 4.48 9.99
C ALA A 79 -2.27 4.58 11.52
N ARG A 80 -1.47 5.53 12.06
CA ARG A 80 -1.41 5.80 13.50
C ARG A 80 -2.77 6.24 14.05
N ARG A 81 -3.49 7.09 13.32
CA ARG A 81 -4.85 7.54 13.69
C ARG A 81 -5.84 6.38 13.75
N HIS A 82 -5.65 5.34 12.94
CA HIS A 82 -6.62 4.24 12.78
C HIS A 82 -6.29 2.94 13.50
N ARG A 83 -5.23 2.88 14.32
CA ARG A 83 -4.71 1.65 14.96
C ARG A 83 -5.71 0.86 15.83
N ARG A 84 -6.90 1.41 16.14
CA ARG A 84 -7.98 0.76 16.92
C ARG A 84 -9.40 1.02 16.40
N ALA A 85 -9.58 1.62 15.22
CA ALA A 85 -10.91 2.02 14.74
C ALA A 85 -11.26 1.36 13.40
N VAL A 86 -12.53 0.96 13.26
CA VAL A 86 -13.09 0.51 11.98
C VAL A 86 -12.94 1.65 10.96
N PRO A 87 -12.37 1.39 9.76
CA PRO A 87 -12.17 2.43 8.76
C PRO A 87 -13.51 3.01 8.31
N SER A 88 -13.71 4.32 8.54
CA SER A 88 -14.88 5.05 8.03
C SER A 88 -14.73 5.32 6.53
N ARG A 89 -15.84 5.65 5.87
CA ARG A 89 -15.82 6.05 4.44
C ARG A 89 -14.93 7.28 4.20
N ALA A 90 -14.87 8.21 5.16
CA ALA A 90 -13.98 9.37 5.11
C ALA A 90 -12.49 8.95 5.12
N PHE A 91 -12.12 8.01 5.99
CA PHE A 91 -10.76 7.48 6.04
C PHE A 91 -10.36 6.77 4.74
N LEU A 92 -11.24 5.94 4.17
CA LEU A 92 -10.95 5.28 2.91
C LEU A 92 -10.73 6.29 1.77
N ASN A 93 -11.46 7.42 1.77
CA ASN A 93 -11.24 8.49 0.83
C ASN A 93 -9.90 9.21 1.05
N GLU A 94 -9.54 9.52 2.31
CA GLU A 94 -8.22 10.08 2.64
C GLU A 94 -7.07 9.14 2.21
N MET A 95 -7.25 7.83 2.38
CA MET A 95 -6.32 6.83 1.90
C MET A 95 -6.21 6.83 0.38
N GLU A 96 -7.33 6.88 -0.33
CA GLU A 96 -7.33 6.95 -1.80
C GLU A 96 -6.61 8.20 -2.30
N VAL A 97 -6.81 9.34 -1.66
CA VAL A 97 -6.07 10.57 -1.99
C VAL A 97 -4.58 10.42 -1.73
N ALA A 98 -4.19 9.83 -0.59
CA ALA A 98 -2.79 9.58 -0.25
C ALA A 98 -2.09 8.66 -1.27
N VAL A 99 -2.81 7.64 -1.76
CA VAL A 99 -2.35 6.67 -2.76
C VAL A 99 -2.34 7.26 -4.18
N GLY A 100 -3.41 7.97 -4.53
CA GLY A 100 -3.76 8.41 -5.88
C GLY A 100 -3.12 9.71 -6.35
N SER A 101 -2.38 10.43 -5.51
CA SER A 101 -1.72 11.70 -5.88
C SER A 101 -0.73 11.57 -7.06
N VAL A 102 -0.48 10.38 -7.63
CA VAL A 102 0.32 10.13 -8.85
C VAL A 102 -0.48 10.17 -10.16
N ARG A 103 -1.83 10.18 -10.15
CA ARG A 103 -2.62 10.29 -11.39
C ARG A 103 -3.05 11.73 -11.68
N HIS A 104 -2.14 12.48 -12.30
CA HIS A 104 -2.40 13.32 -13.47
C HIS A 104 -1.05 13.78 -14.07
N ALA A 105 -0.57 13.00 -15.03
CA ALA A 105 0.07 13.54 -16.23
C ALA A 105 -0.46 12.67 -17.38
N PRO A 106 -1.44 13.15 -18.18
CA PRO A 106 -1.63 12.56 -19.50
C PRO A 106 -0.32 12.73 -20.30
N ALA A 107 -0.06 11.76 -21.17
CA ALA A 107 1.04 11.78 -22.13
C ALA A 107 1.01 13.05 -22.99
#